data_AF-A0A6I9N978-F1
#
_entry.id   AF-A0A6I9N978-F1
#
_cell.length_a   1.000
_cell.length_b   1.000
_cell.length_c   1.000
_cell.angle_alpha   90.00
_cell.angle_beta   90.00
_cell.angle_gamma   90.00
#
_symmetry.space_group_name_H-M   'P 1'
#
loop_
_entity.id
_entity.type
_entity.pdbx_description
1 polymer ?
#
loop_
_entity_poly.entity_id
_entity_poly.type
_entity_poly.pdbx_seq_one_letter_code
_entity_poly.pdbx_strand_id
1 'polypeptide(L)'
;FTRPQIRGARPVSGDKLFSNKKCLAWFHAYAGPDKVVGPEAMERFCEDIGVEPENIIMLVLAWHLEASSMGFFTKEEWLRGMTLLQ
;
A
#
# COMPACT_ATOMS: atom_id res chain seq x y z
N PHE A 1 44.22 18.89 -28.52
CA PHE A 1 42.86 18.43 -28.83
C PHE A 1 42.46 17.34 -27.85
N THR A 2 41.92 17.69 -26.69
CA THR A 2 41.44 16.73 -25.68
C THR A 2 39.91 16.69 -25.70
N ARG A 3 39.37 15.52 -26.04
CA ARG A 3 37.94 15.22 -26.12
C ARG A 3 37.29 15.38 -24.73
N PRO A 4 36.15 16.07 -24.57
CA PRO A 4 35.47 16.14 -23.28
C PRO A 4 34.90 14.77 -22.91
N GLN A 5 35.15 14.34 -21.68
CA GLN A 5 34.53 13.16 -21.09
C GLN A 5 33.06 13.48 -20.81
N ILE A 6 32.16 12.88 -21.59
CA ILE A 6 30.72 12.89 -21.31
C ILE A 6 30.54 12.08 -20.03
N ARG A 7 30.25 12.78 -18.92
CA ARG A 7 29.83 12.17 -17.66
C ARG A 7 28.60 11.32 -17.96
N GLY A 8 28.74 10.00 -17.91
CA GLY A 8 27.62 9.07 -17.98
C GLY A 8 26.60 9.49 -16.93
N ALA A 9 25.40 9.88 -17.39
CA ALA A 9 24.27 10.05 -16.52
C ALA A 9 24.06 8.72 -15.80
N ARG A 10 24.17 8.72 -14.47
CA ARG A 10 23.74 7.57 -13.66
C ARG A 10 22.30 7.27 -14.06
N PRO A 11 21.95 6.02 -14.41
CA PRO A 11 20.56 5.68 -14.61
C PRO A 11 19.85 5.97 -13.28
N VAL A 12 18.85 6.85 -13.34
CA VAL A 12 17.96 7.16 -12.23
C VAL A 12 17.46 5.82 -11.70
N SER A 13 17.91 5.48 -10.49
CA SER A 13 17.75 4.15 -9.95
C SER A 13 16.33 3.97 -9.44
N GLY A 14 15.59 3.08 -10.12
CA GLY A 14 14.58 2.24 -9.52
C GLY A 14 13.18 2.82 -9.47
N ASP A 15 12.39 2.53 -10.50
CA ASP A 15 10.97 2.23 -10.28
C ASP A 15 10.92 1.19 -9.16
N LYS A 16 10.51 1.59 -7.96
CA LYS A 16 10.42 0.67 -6.82
C LYS A 16 9.24 -0.25 -7.12
N LEU A 17 9.50 -1.38 -7.75
CA LEU A 17 8.50 -2.42 -7.94
C LEU A 17 7.85 -2.76 -6.59
N PHE A 18 6.53 -2.97 -6.64
CA PHE A 18 5.76 -3.43 -5.50
C PHE A 18 6.42 -4.66 -4.86
N SER A 19 6.52 -4.65 -3.52
CA SER A 19 7.14 -5.74 -2.77
C SER A 19 6.14 -6.38 -1.85
N ASN A 20 5.77 -7.63 -2.15
CA ASN A 20 4.89 -8.45 -1.31
C ASN A 20 5.36 -8.50 0.16
N LYS A 21 6.68 -8.57 0.40
CA LYS A 21 7.24 -8.58 1.75
C LYS A 21 6.97 -7.28 2.50
N LYS A 22 7.09 -6.13 1.82
CA LYS A 22 6.78 -4.82 2.42
C LYS A 22 5.28 -4.64 2.63
N CYS A 23 4.46 -5.07 1.67
CA CYS A 23 3.01 -5.02 1.79
C CYS A 23 2.51 -5.85 2.97
N LEU A 24 3.08 -7.04 3.19
CA LEU A 24 2.77 -7.87 4.34
C LEU A 24 3.23 -7.25 5.66
N ALA A 25 4.43 -6.67 5.69
CA ALA A 25 4.90 -5.96 6.88
C ALA A 25 3.98 -4.79 7.22
N TRP A 26 3.46 -4.10 6.19
CA TRP A 26 2.51 -3.01 6.36
C TRP A 26 1.18 -3.49 6.91
N PHE A 27 0.62 -4.59 6.38
CA PHE A 27 -0.55 -5.24 6.96
C PHE A 27 -0.38 -5.55 8.45
N HIS A 28 0.78 -6.10 8.84
CA HIS A 28 1.07 -6.43 10.23
C HIS A 28 1.25 -5.22 11.15
N ALA A 29 1.50 -4.02 10.60
CA ALA A 29 1.53 -2.80 11.41
C ALA A 29 0.13 -2.43 11.94
N TYR A 30 -0.92 -2.86 11.23
CA TYR A 30 -2.32 -2.51 11.52
C TYR A 30 -3.12 -3.70 12.07
N ALA A 31 -2.83 -4.93 11.64
CA ALA A 31 -3.63 -6.09 11.97
C ALA A 31 -3.61 -6.43 13.47
N GLY A 32 -4.78 -6.78 14.00
CA GLY A 32 -4.97 -7.23 15.37
C GLY A 32 -4.52 -8.69 15.62
N PRO A 33 -4.73 -9.22 16.84
CA PRO A 33 -4.38 -10.60 17.21
C PRO A 33 -5.05 -11.67 16.33
N ASP A 34 -6.22 -11.33 15.78
CA ASP A 34 -7.03 -12.14 14.87
C ASP A 34 -6.52 -12.13 13.41
N LYS A 35 -5.45 -11.38 13.12
CA LYS A 35 -4.90 -11.17 11.77
C LYS A 35 -5.91 -10.51 10.84
N VAL A 36 -6.68 -9.56 11.37
CA VAL A 36 -7.59 -8.71 10.61
C VAL A 36 -7.26 -7.25 10.92
N VAL A 37 -7.30 -6.40 9.90
CA VAL A 37 -7.29 -4.94 10.07
C VAL A 37 -8.73 -4.54 10.35
N GLY A 38 -9.04 -4.21 11.61
CA GLY A 38 -10.36 -3.75 12.01
C GLY A 38 -10.54 -2.22 11.93
N PRO A 39 -11.70 -1.70 12.35
CA PRO A 39 -12.06 -0.28 12.24
C PRO A 39 -11.05 0.67 12.93
N GLU A 40 -10.57 0.32 14.12
CA GLU A 40 -9.57 1.11 14.87
C GLU A 40 -8.21 1.17 14.15
N ALA A 41 -7.89 0.12 13.39
CA ALA A 41 -6.70 0.09 12.56
C ALA A 41 -6.94 0.80 11.21
N MET A 42 -8.18 0.80 10.73
CA MET A 42 -8.62 1.54 9.55
C MET A 42 -8.49 3.05 9.73
N GLU A 43 -8.91 3.58 10.88
CA GLU A 43 -8.77 5.01 11.20
C GLU A 43 -7.30 5.45 11.13
N ARG A 44 -6.40 4.67 11.75
CA ARG A 44 -4.95 4.91 11.69
C ARG A 44 -4.38 4.79 10.27
N PHE A 45 -4.85 3.82 9.49
CA PHE A 45 -4.45 3.68 8.09
C PHE A 45 -4.86 4.91 7.27
N CYS A 46 -6.10 5.38 7.44
CA CYS A 46 -6.63 6.58 6.81
C CYS A 46 -5.80 7.82 7.18
N GLU A 47 -5.47 8.00 8.46
CA GLU A 47 -4.58 9.05 8.95
C GLU A 47 -3.19 9.00 8.28
N ASP A 48 -2.58 7.81 8.20
CA ASP A 48 -1.24 7.61 7.61
C ASP A 48 -1.19 7.95 6.11
N ILE A 49 -2.28 7.74 5.38
CA ILE A 49 -2.39 8.11 3.95
C ILE A 49 -2.97 9.52 3.74
N GLY A 50 -3.35 10.22 4.81
CA GLY A 50 -3.91 11.57 4.77
C GLY A 50 -5.32 11.65 4.17
N VAL A 51 -6.12 10.61 4.37
CA VAL A 51 -7.49 10.49 3.85
C VAL A 51 -8.47 10.35 5.02
N GLU A 52 -9.66 10.93 4.91
CA GLU A 52 -10.71 10.73 5.91
C GLU A 52 -11.39 9.36 5.74
N PRO A 53 -11.77 8.66 6.82
CA PRO A 53 -12.47 7.36 6.73
C PRO A 53 -13.77 7.41 5.92
N GLU A 54 -14.45 8.57 5.91
CA GLU A 54 -15.70 8.82 5.18
C GLU A 54 -15.49 9.16 3.70
N ASN A 55 -14.24 9.29 3.27
CA ASN A 55 -13.92 9.65 1.90
C ASN A 55 -14.27 8.51 0.92
N ILE A 56 -14.87 8.86 -0.22
CA ILE A 56 -15.22 7.90 -1.28
C ILE A 56 -14.03 7.06 -1.76
N ILE A 57 -12.80 7.58 -1.64
CA ILE A 57 -11.57 6.85 -1.98
C ILE A 57 -11.46 5.55 -1.15
N MET A 58 -11.91 5.56 0.11
CA MET A 58 -11.89 4.37 0.96
C MET A 58 -12.88 3.30 0.49
N LEU A 59 -14.02 3.70 -0.08
CA LEU A 59 -14.96 2.77 -0.70
C LEU A 59 -14.39 2.16 -1.98
N VAL A 60 -13.71 2.97 -2.80
CA VAL A 60 -13.02 2.49 -4.01
C VAL A 60 -11.89 1.53 -3.65
N LEU A 61 -11.15 1.81 -2.59
CA LEU A 61 -10.11 0.92 -2.06
C LEU A 61 -10.72 -0.41 -1.58
N ALA A 62 -11.76 -0.36 -0.76
CA ALA A 62 -12.45 -1.56 -0.28
C ALA A 62 -12.99 -2.42 -1.43
N TRP A 63 -13.48 -1.79 -2.50
CA TRP A 63 -13.91 -2.47 -3.71
C TRP A 63 -12.75 -3.18 -4.44
N HIS A 64 -11.59 -2.52 -4.60
CA HIS A 64 -10.40 -3.15 -5.21
C HIS A 64 -9.81 -4.27 -4.35
N LEU A 65 -9.95 -4.19 -3.04
CA LEU A 65 -9.51 -5.23 -2.10
C LEU A 65 -10.52 -6.39 -1.99
N GLU A 66 -11.68 -6.30 -2.67
CA GLU A 66 -12.79 -7.27 -2.58
C GLU A 66 -13.21 -7.51 -1.12
N ALA A 67 -13.27 -6.46 -0.31
CA ALA A 67 -13.56 -6.56 1.12
C ALA A 67 -14.90 -7.24 1.38
N SER A 68 -14.89 -8.30 2.18
CA SER A 68 -16.10 -9.04 2.56
C SER A 68 -16.93 -8.32 3.62
N SER A 69 -16.31 -7.42 4.41
CA SER A 69 -16.96 -6.74 5.53
C SER A 69 -16.47 -5.29 5.65
N MET A 70 -17.42 -4.36 5.85
CA MET A 70 -17.10 -2.93 5.95
C MET A 70 -16.19 -2.65 7.15
N GLY A 71 -15.08 -1.94 6.90
CA GLY A 71 -14.12 -1.59 7.96
C GLY A 71 -13.21 -2.74 8.40
N PHE A 72 -13.26 -3.89 7.70
CA PHE A 72 -12.39 -5.03 7.98
C PHE A 72 -11.65 -5.47 6.73
N PHE A 73 -10.35 -5.76 6.88
CA PHE A 73 -9.57 -6.44 5.84
C PHE A 73 -8.80 -7.61 6.42
N THR A 74 -8.96 -8.76 5.78
CA THR A 74 -8.11 -9.93 5.98
C THR A 74 -6.76 -9.73 5.29
N LYS A 75 -5.79 -10.56 5.67
CA LYS A 75 -4.47 -10.58 5.04
C LYS A 75 -4.57 -10.85 3.54
N GLU A 76 -5.45 -11.76 3.14
CA GLU A 76 -5.66 -12.18 1.76
C GLU A 76 -6.24 -11.04 0.92
N GLU A 77 -7.29 -10.37 1.40
CA GLU A 77 -7.90 -9.20 0.75
C GLU A 77 -6.87 -8.08 0.58
N TRP A 78 -6.13 -7.75 1.65
CA TRP A 78 -5.11 -6.71 1.63
C TRP A 78 -4.00 -7.00 0.61
N LEU A 79 -3.39 -8.19 0.67
CA LEU A 79 -2.29 -8.53 -0.23
C LEU A 79 -2.76 -8.59 -1.69
N ARG A 80 -3.93 -9.19 -1.94
CA ARG A 80 -4.49 -9.27 -3.29
C ARG A 80 -4.77 -7.87 -3.85
N GLY A 81 -5.52 -7.05 -3.13
CA GLY A 81 -5.91 -5.73 -3.60
C GLY A 81 -4.73 -4.78 -3.79
N MET A 82 -3.80 -4.73 -2.82
CA MET A 82 -2.60 -3.89 -2.94
C MET A 82 -1.68 -4.33 -4.08
N THR A 83 -1.66 -5.63 -4.41
CA THR A 83 -0.94 -6.13 -5.59
C THR A 83 -1.64 -5.72 -6.88
N LEU A 84 -2.96 -5.59 -6.92
CA LEU A 84 -3.68 -5.16 -8.12
C LEU A 84 -3.57 -3.64 -8.37
N LEU A 85 -3.34 -2.86 -7.32
CA LEU A 85 -3.25 -1.39 -7.35
C LEU A 85 -1.87 -0.82 -7.75
N GLN A 86 -0.90 -1.68 -8.08
CA GLN A 86 0.50 -1.29 -8.34
C GLN A 86 0.71 -0.49 -9.63
#